data_AF-A0A1C4WN59-F1
#
_entry.id   AF-A0A1C4WN59-F1
#
_cell.length_a   1.000
_cell.length_b   1.000
_cell.length_c   1.000
_cell.angle_alpha   90.00
_cell.angle_beta   90.00
_cell.angle_gamma   90.00
#
_symmetry.space_group_name_H-M   'P 1'
#
loop_
_entity.id
_entity.type
_entity.pdbx_description
1 polymer ?
#
loop_
_entity_poly.entity_id
_entity_poly.type
_entity_poly.pdbx_seq_one_letter_code
_entity_poly.pdbx_strand_id
1 'polypeptide(L)'
;MRRLSEETVLAVGRLTLAATELEYLLAGIGAGQADDGDLAAIFTAPGEPLQVARRRAQLASPDHRAEFVGLVEAAATYLVQSRTAVRALWFDGNRVDAATFDEIAGLVLRCRDRLQALHDDLTHRASAPPRTR
;
A
#
# COMPACT_ATOMS: atom_id res chain seq x y z
N MET A 1 28.14 -5.56 14.12
CA MET A 1 26.75 -5.05 14.11
C MET A 1 26.71 -3.74 14.89
N ARG A 2 26.35 -2.64 14.23
CA ARG A 2 26.17 -1.33 14.89
C ARG A 2 24.90 -1.35 15.74
N ARG A 3 24.96 -0.77 16.94
CA ARG A 3 23.77 -0.62 17.79
C ARG A 3 22.87 0.49 17.21
N LEU A 4 21.62 0.16 16.92
CA LEU A 4 20.59 1.13 16.53
C LEU A 4 20.15 1.93 17.75
N SER A 5 19.74 3.19 17.56
CA SER A 5 19.06 3.94 18.61
C SER A 5 17.65 3.41 18.82
N GLU A 6 17.10 3.61 20.02
CA GLU A 6 15.70 3.25 20.32
C GLU A 6 14.73 3.97 19.37
N GLU A 7 15.01 5.22 19.04
CA GLU A 7 14.23 6.02 18.11
C GLU A 7 14.19 5.38 16.70
N THR A 8 15.33 4.92 16.19
CA THR A 8 15.40 4.22 14.90
C THR A 8 14.62 2.90 14.94
N VAL A 9 14.70 2.14 16.03
CA VAL A 9 13.93 0.90 16.18
C VAL A 9 12.42 1.18 16.14
N LEU A 10 11.97 2.22 16.85
CA LEU A 10 10.56 2.62 16.84
C LEU A 10 10.10 3.12 15.46
N ALA A 11 10.93 3.89 14.76
CA ALA A 11 10.62 4.38 13.43
C ALA A 11 10.51 3.24 12.40
N VAL A 12 11.39 2.24 12.46
CA VAL A 12 11.28 1.01 11.66
C VAL A 12 9.97 0.27 11.97
N GLY A 13 9.57 0.19 13.25
CA GLY A 13 8.29 -0.40 13.65
C GLY A 13 7.08 0.32 13.03
N ARG A 14 7.06 1.65 13.08
CA ARG A 14 6.00 2.47 12.44
C ARG A 14 5.95 2.28 10.93
N LEU A 15 7.11 2.30 10.28
CA LEU A 15 7.19 2.06 8.83
C LEU A 15 6.67 0.67 8.47
N THR A 16 7.03 -0.35 9.25
CA THR A 16 6.61 -1.72 9.01
C THR A 16 5.09 -1.82 9.10
N LEU A 17 4.48 -1.25 10.14
CA LEU A 17 3.02 -1.22 10.29
C LEU A 17 2.35 -0.50 9.10
N ALA A 18 2.83 0.68 8.73
CA ALA A 18 2.29 1.44 7.61
C ALA A 18 2.37 0.66 6.28
N ALA A 19 3.51 -0.01 6.02
CA ALA A 19 3.69 -0.84 4.83
C ALA A 19 2.72 -2.03 4.83
N THR A 20 2.55 -2.70 5.97
CA THR A 20 1.62 -3.81 6.13
C THR A 20 0.17 -3.39 5.91
N GLU A 21 -0.25 -2.25 6.45
CA GLU A 21 -1.60 -1.69 6.22
C GLU A 21 -1.84 -1.42 4.73
N LEU A 22 -0.86 -0.86 4.02
CA LEU A 22 -0.94 -0.62 2.59
C LEU A 22 -1.00 -1.93 1.79
N GLU A 23 -0.18 -2.93 2.12
CA GLU A 23 -0.22 -4.25 1.49
C GLU A 23 -1.58 -4.95 1.71
N TYR A 24 -2.16 -4.82 2.90
CA TYR A 24 -3.48 -5.37 3.21
C TYR A 24 -4.59 -4.69 2.39
N LEU A 25 -4.55 -3.36 2.25
CA LEU A 25 -5.48 -2.63 1.37
C LEU A 25 -5.36 -3.07 -0.09
N LEU A 26 -4.15 -3.21 -0.62
CA LEU A 26 -3.92 -3.68 -1.99
C LEU A 26 -4.47 -5.10 -2.21
N ALA A 27 -4.31 -5.97 -1.21
CA ALA A 27 -4.88 -7.31 -1.24
C ALA A 27 -6.43 -7.25 -1.28
N GLY A 28 -7.04 -6.39 -0.47
CA GLY A 28 -8.49 -6.16 -0.45
C GLY A 28 -9.04 -5.65 -1.79
N ILE A 29 -8.35 -4.68 -2.40
CA ILE A 29 -8.69 -4.16 -3.73
C ILE A 29 -8.67 -5.30 -4.77
N GLY A 30 -7.67 -6.16 -4.69
CA GLY A 30 -7.49 -7.27 -5.63
C GLY A 30 -8.45 -8.44 -5.44
N ALA A 31 -8.81 -8.78 -4.20
CA ALA A 31 -9.81 -9.81 -3.89
C ALA A 31 -11.18 -9.46 -4.47
N GLY A 32 -11.50 -8.17 -4.57
CA GLY A 32 -12.81 -7.70 -5.04
C GLY A 32 -13.94 -8.00 -4.05
N GLN A 33 -15.12 -7.46 -4.31
CA GLN A 33 -16.34 -7.66 -3.50
C GLN A 33 -17.00 -9.03 -3.75
N ALA A 34 -16.40 -9.91 -4.55
CA ALA A 34 -16.94 -11.24 -4.81
C ALA A 34 -16.46 -12.20 -3.72
N ASP A 35 -17.40 -12.89 -3.08
CA ASP A 35 -17.25 -13.83 -1.94
C ASP A 35 -16.16 -14.93 -2.08
N ASP A 36 -15.45 -15.00 -3.20
CA ASP A 36 -14.53 -16.08 -3.57
C ASP A 36 -13.05 -15.65 -3.66
N GLY A 37 -12.75 -14.37 -3.38
CA GLY A 37 -11.37 -13.87 -3.29
C GLY A 37 -10.76 -14.17 -1.92
N ASP A 38 -9.86 -15.14 -1.83
CA ASP A 38 -9.13 -15.44 -0.58
C ASP A 38 -8.11 -14.32 -0.26
N LEU A 39 -8.59 -13.29 0.44
CA LEU A 39 -7.80 -12.16 0.91
C LEU A 39 -6.57 -12.60 1.71
N ALA A 40 -6.69 -13.65 2.52
CA ALA A 40 -5.59 -14.14 3.34
C ALA A 40 -4.50 -14.78 2.47
N ALA A 41 -4.90 -15.59 1.47
CA ALA A 41 -3.95 -16.15 0.52
C ALA A 41 -3.24 -15.07 -0.30
N ILE A 42 -3.98 -14.05 -0.77
CA ILE A 42 -3.40 -12.92 -1.50
C ILE A 42 -2.41 -12.14 -0.61
N PHE A 43 -2.82 -11.78 0.59
CA PHE A 43 -2.03 -10.96 1.50
C PHE A 43 -0.72 -11.64 1.93
N THR A 44 -0.75 -12.95 2.13
CA THR A 44 0.43 -13.72 2.56
C THR A 44 1.38 -14.07 1.42
N ALA A 45 0.93 -13.99 0.17
CA ALA A 45 1.75 -14.29 -1.00
C ALA A 45 2.69 -13.11 -1.36
N PRO A 46 4.02 -13.34 -1.45
CA PRO A 46 4.99 -12.27 -1.72
C PRO A 46 4.70 -11.50 -3.01
N GLY A 47 4.41 -10.21 -2.88
CA GLY A 47 4.18 -9.31 -4.02
C GLY A 47 2.82 -9.49 -4.70
N GLU A 48 2.03 -10.50 -4.33
CA GLU A 48 0.70 -10.74 -4.90
C GLU A 48 -0.27 -9.58 -4.65
N PRO A 49 -0.34 -8.95 -3.46
CA PRO A 49 -1.25 -7.83 -3.20
C PRO A 49 -1.13 -6.71 -4.25
N LEU A 50 0.10 -6.36 -4.62
CA LEU A 50 0.34 -5.33 -5.62
C LEU A 50 -0.05 -5.80 -7.02
N GLN A 51 0.21 -7.06 -7.36
CA GLN A 51 -0.13 -7.59 -8.69
C GLN A 51 -1.65 -7.65 -8.90
N VAL A 52 -2.40 -8.15 -7.91
CA VAL A 52 -3.87 -8.19 -7.99
C VAL A 52 -4.45 -6.77 -8.04
N ALA A 53 -3.92 -5.83 -7.26
CA ALA A 53 -4.37 -4.44 -7.26
C ALA A 53 -4.11 -3.76 -8.62
N ARG A 54 -2.96 -4.00 -9.25
CA ARG A 54 -2.66 -3.52 -10.61
C ARG A 54 -3.67 -4.04 -11.62
N ARG A 55 -3.96 -5.35 -11.60
CA ARG A 55 -4.98 -5.95 -12.47
C ARG A 55 -6.34 -5.30 -12.25
N ARG A 56 -6.73 -5.08 -11.00
CA ARG A 56 -8.00 -4.42 -10.65
C ARG A 56 -8.07 -2.97 -11.12
N ALA A 57 -7.00 -2.19 -10.93
CA ALA A 57 -6.95 -0.79 -11.34
C ALA A 57 -7.15 -0.62 -12.86
N GLN A 58 -6.61 -1.53 -13.67
CA GLN A 58 -6.82 -1.52 -15.13
C GLN A 58 -8.28 -1.78 -15.54
N LEU A 59 -9.05 -2.48 -14.70
CA LEU A 59 -10.47 -2.76 -14.92
C LEU A 59 -11.39 -1.64 -14.43
N ALA A 60 -10.86 -0.60 -13.77
CA ALA A 60 -11.65 0.53 -13.32
C ALA A 60 -12.28 1.29 -14.51
N SER A 61 -13.40 1.97 -14.23
CA SER A 61 -14.08 2.84 -15.18
C SER A 61 -13.11 3.88 -15.75
N PRO A 62 -13.23 4.26 -17.04
CA PRO A 62 -12.30 5.19 -17.69
C PRO A 62 -12.05 6.48 -16.89
N ASP A 63 -13.10 7.02 -16.28
CA ASP A 63 -13.07 8.28 -15.51
C ASP A 63 -12.11 8.24 -14.30
N HIS A 64 -11.86 7.04 -13.74
CA HIS A 64 -11.07 6.86 -12.51
C HIS A 64 -9.81 6.02 -12.72
N ARG A 65 -9.69 5.36 -13.88
CA ARG A 65 -8.61 4.41 -14.16
C ARG A 65 -7.23 5.03 -14.01
N ALA A 66 -7.02 6.23 -14.55
CA ALA A 66 -5.71 6.88 -14.52
C ALA A 66 -5.27 7.20 -13.09
N GLU A 67 -6.18 7.75 -12.27
CA GLU A 67 -5.88 8.02 -10.86
C GLU A 67 -5.64 6.73 -10.08
N PHE A 68 -6.47 5.71 -10.28
CA PHE A 68 -6.34 4.44 -9.57
C PHE A 68 -5.02 3.74 -9.89
N VAL A 69 -4.65 3.66 -11.18
CA VAL A 69 -3.35 3.12 -11.61
C VAL A 69 -2.21 3.94 -11.01
N GLY A 70 -2.30 5.27 -11.05
CA GLY A 70 -1.28 6.16 -10.48
C GLY A 70 -1.04 5.90 -8.98
N LEU A 71 -2.11 5.72 -8.20
CA LEU A 71 -2.00 5.43 -6.77
C LEU A 71 -1.44 4.03 -6.49
N VAL A 72 -1.79 3.02 -7.28
CA VAL A 72 -1.22 1.67 -7.15
C VAL A 72 0.28 1.66 -7.47
N GLU A 73 0.71 2.42 -8.49
CA GLU A 73 2.14 2.54 -8.81
C GLU A 73 2.92 3.38 -7.78
N ALA A 74 2.29 4.41 -7.20
CA ALA A 74 2.86 5.12 -6.06
C ALA A 74 3.04 4.19 -4.86
N ALA A 75 2.04 3.36 -4.55
CA ALA A 75 2.14 2.33 -3.51
C ALA A 75 3.30 1.36 -3.76
N ALA A 76 3.48 0.90 -5.01
CA ALA A 76 4.62 0.07 -5.40
C ALA A 76 5.96 0.75 -5.09
N THR A 77 6.07 2.04 -5.45
CA THR A 77 7.29 2.83 -5.25
C THR A 77 7.62 2.96 -3.77
N TYR A 78 6.62 3.30 -2.94
CA TYR A 78 6.84 3.46 -1.50
C TYR A 78 7.17 2.13 -0.81
N LEU A 79 6.55 1.01 -1.19
CA LEU A 79 6.90 -0.31 -0.64
C LEU A 79 8.35 -0.71 -0.98
N VAL A 80 8.83 -0.39 -2.19
CA VAL A 80 10.23 -0.60 -2.58
C VAL A 80 11.15 0.32 -1.75
N GLN A 81 10.79 1.59 -1.56
CA GLN A 81 11.56 2.51 -0.72
C GLN A 81 11.64 2.01 0.72
N SER A 82 10.54 1.54 1.31
CA SER A 82 10.50 0.97 2.66
C SER A 82 11.47 -0.20 2.80
N ARG A 83 11.41 -1.17 1.89
CA ARG A 83 12.30 -2.34 1.89
C ARG A 83 13.76 -1.94 1.69
N THR A 84 14.02 -0.94 0.84
CA THR A 84 15.37 -0.43 0.57
C THR A 84 15.95 0.26 1.81
N ALA A 85 15.16 1.13 2.46
CA ALA A 85 15.57 1.83 3.67
C ALA A 85 15.84 0.87 4.83
N VAL A 86 15.01 -0.17 5.00
CA VAL A 86 15.28 -1.22 5.98
C VAL A 86 16.59 -1.93 5.61
N ARG A 87 16.73 -2.48 4.40
CA ARG A 87 17.97 -3.19 3.99
C ARG A 87 19.24 -2.35 4.17
N ALA A 88 19.16 -1.02 3.99
CA ALA A 88 20.28 -0.12 4.17
C ALA A 88 20.86 -0.13 5.60
N LEU A 89 20.09 -0.50 6.65
CA LEU A 89 20.62 -0.66 8.01
C LEU A 89 21.66 -1.79 8.14
N TRP A 90 21.72 -2.72 7.17
CA TRP A 90 22.64 -3.85 7.15
C TRP A 90 23.94 -3.57 6.40
N PHE A 91 24.04 -2.44 5.68
CA PHE A 91 25.24 -2.09 4.91
C PHE A 91 26.05 -1.00 5.60
N ASP A 92 27.34 -1.28 5.83
CA ASP A 92 28.27 -0.32 6.42
C ASP A 92 28.38 0.93 5.53
N GLY A 93 28.19 2.12 6.11
CA GLY A 93 28.30 3.42 5.44
C GLY A 93 26.97 4.11 5.12
N ASN A 94 25.83 3.41 5.16
CA ASN A 94 24.53 4.05 4.98
C ASN A 94 24.05 4.73 6.28
N ARG A 95 23.82 6.05 6.23
CA ARG A 95 23.14 6.79 7.31
C ARG A 95 21.64 6.82 7.00
N VAL A 96 20.92 5.80 7.46
CA VAL A 96 19.46 5.87 7.58
C VAL A 96 19.16 6.11 9.06
N ASP A 97 18.42 7.17 9.34
CA ASP A 97 18.04 7.58 10.69
C ASP A 97 16.52 7.49 10.89
N ALA A 98 16.06 7.78 12.11
CA ALA A 98 14.63 7.72 12.44
C ALA A 98 13.77 8.63 11.54
N ALA A 99 14.26 9.85 11.24
CA ALA A 99 13.56 10.81 10.40
C ALA A 99 13.30 10.26 9.00
N THR A 100 14.28 9.56 8.41
CA THR A 100 14.12 8.92 7.11
C THR A 100 13.00 7.88 7.12
N PHE A 101 12.94 7.03 8.16
CA PHE A 101 11.89 6.03 8.28
C PHE A 101 10.51 6.66 8.49
N ASP A 102 10.42 7.70 9.30
CA ASP A 102 9.17 8.42 9.55
C ASP A 102 8.66 9.17 8.31
N GLU A 103 9.56 9.73 7.50
CA GLU A 103 9.20 10.35 6.22
C GLU A 103 8.57 9.33 5.26
N ILE A 104 9.22 8.17 5.10
CA ILE A 104 8.70 7.09 4.25
C ILE A 104 7.37 6.58 4.81
N ALA A 105 7.26 6.40 6.12
CA ALA A 105 6.00 5.98 6.75
C ALA A 105 4.87 6.98 6.47
N GLY A 106 5.16 8.29 6.53
CA GLY A 106 4.21 9.33 6.17
C GLY A 106 3.78 9.28 4.70
N LEU A 107 4.69 8.98 3.77
CA LEU A 107 4.35 8.80 2.35
C LEU A 107 3.46 7.57 2.14
N VAL A 108 3.79 6.47 2.79
CA VAL A 108 3.01 5.22 2.74
C VAL A 108 1.59 5.45 3.25
N LEU A 109 1.43 6.10 4.42
CA LEU A 109 0.12 6.36 5.00
C LEU A 109 -0.73 7.30 4.13
N ARG A 110 -0.15 8.38 3.61
CA ARG A 110 -0.88 9.28 2.68
C ARG A 110 -1.32 8.56 1.40
N CYS A 111 -0.47 7.67 0.88
CA CYS A 111 -0.82 6.84 -0.27
C CYS A 111 -1.97 5.88 0.07
N ARG A 112 -1.91 5.23 1.24
CA ARG A 112 -2.95 4.33 1.74
C ARG A 112 -4.29 5.06 1.88
N ASP A 113 -4.30 6.22 2.53
CA ASP A 113 -5.53 6.97 2.79
C ASP A 113 -6.19 7.45 1.49
N ARG A 114 -5.40 7.92 0.53
CA ARG A 114 -5.92 8.34 -0.77
C ARG A 114 -6.44 7.16 -1.60
N LEU A 115 -5.75 6.03 -1.55
CA LEU A 115 -6.17 4.81 -2.22
C LEU A 115 -7.46 4.24 -1.62
N GLN A 116 -7.58 4.25 -0.28
CA GLN A 116 -8.79 3.84 0.44
C GLN A 116 -9.97 4.74 0.07
N ALA A 117 -9.80 6.07 0.11
CA ALA A 117 -10.86 7.01 -0.23
C ALA A 117 -11.39 6.82 -1.66
N LEU A 118 -10.49 6.59 -2.63
CA LEU A 118 -10.88 6.28 -4.00
C LEU A 118 -11.62 4.93 -4.08
N HIS A 119 -11.11 3.90 -3.40
CA HIS A 119 -11.75 2.58 -3.38
C HIS A 119 -13.16 2.63 -2.78
N ASP A 120 -13.35 3.38 -1.70
CA ASP A 120 -14.63 3.54 -1.03
C ASP A 120 -15.65 4.30 -1.90
N ASP A 121 -15.24 5.38 -2.58
CA ASP A 121 -16.10 6.11 -3.53
C ASP A 121 -16.56 5.22 -4.69
N LEU A 122 -15.64 4.43 -5.26
CA LEU A 122 -15.96 3.49 -6.33
C LEU A 122 -16.92 2.38 -5.88
N THR A 123 -16.75 1.89 -4.66
CA THR A 123 -17.60 0.83 -4.10
C THR A 123 -18.98 1.37 -3.74
N HIS A 124 -19.08 2.54 -3.11
CA HIS A 124 -20.35 3.19 -2.79
C HIS A 124 -21.19 3.50 -4.04
N ARG A 125 -20.56 3.97 -5.11
CA ARG A 125 -21.26 4.24 -6.38
C ARG A 125 -21.80 2.97 -7.04
N ALA A 126 -21.11 1.84 -6.92
CA ALA A 126 -21.56 0.57 -7.46
C ALA A 126 -22.79 0.00 -6.74
N SER A 127 -22.97 0.32 -5.44
CA SER A 127 -24.11 -0.14 -4.63
C SER A 127 -25.37 0.73 -4.75
N ALA A 128 -25.32 1.86 -5.47
CA ALA A 128 -26.48 2.75 -5.63
C ALA A 128 -27.52 2.14 -6.61
N PRO A 129 -28.82 2.09 -6.26
CA PRO A 129 -29.84 1.52 -7.14
C PRO A 129 -29.98 2.34 -8.44
N PRO A 130 -30.28 1.69 -9.58
CA PRO A 130 -30.48 2.40 -10.84
C PRO A 130 -31.66 3.37 -10.68
N ARG A 131 -31.44 4.66 -10.97
CA ARG A 131 -32.50 5.66 -10.99
C ARG A 131 -33.47 5.31 -12.12
N THR A 132 -34.62 4.76 -11.79
CA THR A 132 -35.73 4.56 -12.74
C THR A 132 -36.19 5.93 -13.23
N ARG A 133 -36.17 6.13 -14.55
CA ARG A 133 -36.83 7.25 -15.23
C ARG A 133 -38.30 6.93 -15.46
#